data_AF-A0A1F4AAZ7-F1
#
_entry.id   AF-A0A1F4AAZ7-F1
#
_cell.length_a   1.000
_cell.length_b   1.000
_cell.length_c   1.000
_cell.angle_alpha   90.00
_cell.angle_beta   90.00
_cell.angle_gamma   90.00
#
_symmetry.space_group_name_H-M   'P 1'
#
loop_
_entity.id
_entity.type
_entity.pdbx_description
1 polymer ?
#
loop_
_entity_poly.entity_id
_entity_poly.type
_entity_poly.pdbx_seq_one_letter_code
_entity_poly.pdbx_strand_id
1 'polypeptide(L)'
;MREAWKELDLGGGGLQQANLRLARLLRRRGVACALLLAFPLGLHRDYLHDRRGAWLFRLATASSVAAALAGGLVPGGLIALGLVIAAAFDLARVDARVAAVNRRLRMQVYMSQTEGAPRGFRGHYTDEPQAGSTGSGDDASHAAERPVSFAEQEKMLRHLAQARRKRP
;
A
#
# COMPACT_ATOMS: atom_id res chain seq x y z
N MET A 1 16.50 11.56 6.86
CA MET A 1 15.65 10.90 5.84
C MET A 1 15.08 11.99 4.95
N ARG A 2 15.24 11.94 3.63
CA ARG A 2 14.61 12.92 2.74
C ARG A 2 13.09 12.70 2.76
N GLU A 3 12.32 13.77 2.83
CA GLU A 3 10.86 13.74 2.86
C GLU A 3 10.30 13.45 1.48
N ALA A 4 10.55 12.24 0.96
CA ALA A 4 10.08 11.77 -0.34
C ALA A 4 8.55 11.82 -0.48
N TRP A 5 7.83 11.89 0.64
CA TRP A 5 6.38 12.08 0.64
C TRP A 5 5.94 13.48 0.18
N LYS A 6 6.80 14.50 0.28
CA LYS A 6 6.51 15.89 -0.17
C LYS A 6 6.58 16.06 -1.68
N GLU A 7 7.28 15.18 -2.39
CA GLU A 7 7.41 15.20 -3.85
C GLU A 7 6.35 14.31 -4.55
N LEU A 8 5.46 13.67 -3.78
CA LEU A 8 4.38 12.85 -4.33
C LEU A 8 3.34 13.73 -5.02
N ASP A 9 3.37 13.75 -6.35
CA ASP A 9 2.31 14.37 -7.14
C ASP A 9 1.06 13.46 -7.16
N LEU A 10 -0.02 13.96 -6.55
CA LEU A 10 -1.32 13.31 -6.48
C LEU A 10 -2.30 13.88 -7.53
N GLY A 11 -1.81 14.58 -8.56
CA GLY A 11 -2.62 15.19 -9.62
C GLY A 11 -2.93 14.27 -10.81
N GLY A 12 -4.21 13.93 -11.01
CA GLY A 12 -4.86 13.62 -12.29
C GLY A 12 -4.39 12.39 -13.10
N GLY A 13 -3.17 12.39 -13.62
CA GLY A 13 -2.65 11.37 -14.54
C GLY A 13 -1.75 10.32 -13.86
N GLY A 14 -0.87 10.74 -12.95
CA GLY A 14 0.08 9.86 -12.26
C GLY A 14 -0.59 8.86 -11.32
N LEU A 15 -1.64 9.30 -10.60
CA LEU A 15 -2.38 8.46 -9.66
C LEU A 15 -3.16 7.33 -10.33
N GLN A 16 -3.80 7.61 -11.47
CA GLN A 16 -4.56 6.58 -12.19
C GLN A 16 -3.62 5.52 -12.77
N GLN A 17 -2.51 5.94 -13.38
CA GLN A 17 -1.49 5.03 -13.88
C GLN A 17 -0.84 4.22 -12.75
N ALA A 18 -0.58 4.84 -11.60
CA ALA A 18 -0.06 4.15 -10.42
C ALA A 18 -1.06 3.13 -9.85
N ASN A 19 -2.35 3.47 -9.80
CA ASN A 19 -3.39 2.53 -9.37
C ASN A 19 -3.54 1.34 -10.35
N LEU A 20 -3.48 1.59 -11.66
CA LEU A 20 -3.46 0.54 -12.68
C LEU A 20 -2.23 -0.36 -12.55
N ARG A 21 -1.05 0.23 -12.34
CA ARG A 21 0.20 -0.51 -12.09
C ARG A 21 0.11 -1.33 -10.82
N LEU A 22 -0.41 -0.76 -9.74
CA LEU A 22 -0.57 -1.42 -8.46
C LEU A 22 -1.55 -2.60 -8.55
N ALA A 23 -2.69 -2.43 -9.22
CA ALA A 23 -3.68 -3.50 -9.40
C ALA A 23 -3.10 -4.74 -10.09
N ARG A 24 -2.12 -4.55 -11.00
CA ARG A 24 -1.40 -5.66 -11.66
C ARG A 24 -0.37 -6.34 -10.75
N LEU A 25 0.21 -5.61 -9.79
CA LEU A 25 1.25 -6.11 -8.90
C LEU A 25 0.71 -6.79 -7.63
N LEU A 26 -0.50 -6.44 -7.19
CA LEU A 26 -1.07 -6.98 -5.97
C LEU A 26 -1.18 -8.51 -6.03
N ARG A 27 -0.67 -9.14 -4.98
CA ARG A 27 -0.73 -10.58 -4.81
C ARG A 27 -2.12 -10.98 -4.33
N ARG A 28 -2.61 -12.13 -4.83
CA ARG A 28 -3.95 -12.66 -4.54
C ARG A 28 -3.85 -13.88 -3.64
N ARG A 29 -4.74 -13.98 -2.67
CA ARG A 29 -4.87 -15.14 -1.77
C ARG A 29 -5.09 -16.43 -2.56
N GLY A 30 -6.02 -16.43 -3.51
CA GLY A 30 -6.37 -17.63 -4.28
C GLY A 30 -5.16 -18.23 -5.01
N VAL A 31 -4.28 -17.39 -5.56
CA VAL A 31 -3.04 -17.85 -6.22
C VAL A 31 -2.05 -18.42 -5.20
N ALA A 32 -1.87 -17.76 -4.06
CA ALA A 32 -1.01 -18.27 -2.99
C ALA A 32 -1.51 -19.64 -2.46
N CYS A 33 -2.82 -19.80 -2.26
CA CYS A 33 -3.41 -21.07 -1.86
C CYS A 33 -3.26 -22.15 -2.94
N ALA A 34 -3.47 -21.81 -4.23
CA ALA A 34 -3.27 -22.76 -5.32
C ALA A 34 -1.82 -23.24 -5.39
N LEU A 35 -0.85 -22.34 -5.22
CA LEU A 35 0.58 -22.69 -5.18
C LEU A 35 0.95 -23.52 -3.94
N LEU A 36 0.21 -23.38 -2.83
CA LEU A 36 0.42 -24.18 -1.62
C LEU A 36 0.07 -25.66 -1.84
N LEU A 37 -0.78 -26.01 -2.81
CA LEU A 37 -1.00 -27.42 -3.17
C LEU A 37 0.29 -28.09 -3.67
N ALA A 38 1.20 -27.29 -4.24
CA ALA A 38 2.55 -27.71 -4.61
C ALA A 38 3.59 -27.28 -3.56
N PHE A 39 3.24 -27.31 -2.25
CA PHE A 39 4.14 -26.90 -1.16
C PHE A 39 5.54 -27.54 -1.18
N PRO A 40 5.75 -28.79 -1.63
CA PRO A 40 7.10 -29.37 -1.62
C PRO A 40 8.09 -28.57 -2.49
N LEU A 41 7.58 -27.86 -3.50
CA LEU A 41 8.40 -27.02 -4.37
C LEU A 41 8.69 -25.62 -3.78
N GLY A 42 8.01 -25.24 -2.69
CA GLY A 42 8.16 -23.94 -2.02
C GLY A 42 7.59 -22.75 -2.81
N LEU A 43 6.80 -22.99 -3.86
CA LEU A 43 6.33 -21.95 -4.80
C LEU A 43 5.46 -20.88 -4.13
N HIS A 44 4.67 -21.27 -3.12
CA HIS A 44 3.82 -20.34 -2.37
C HIS A 44 4.64 -19.27 -1.63
N ARG A 45 5.83 -19.64 -1.12
CA ARG A 45 6.73 -18.71 -0.44
C ARG A 45 7.48 -17.82 -1.42
N ASP A 46 7.92 -18.37 -2.56
CA ASP A 46 8.55 -17.57 -3.62
C ASP A 46 7.60 -16.51 -4.20
N TYR A 47 6.34 -16.87 -4.41
CA TYR A 47 5.30 -15.91 -4.85
C TYR A 47 5.13 -14.74 -3.86
N LEU A 48 5.27 -15.02 -2.56
CA LEU A 48 5.20 -14.04 -1.49
C LEU A 48 6.56 -13.37 -1.18
N HIS A 49 7.57 -13.54 -2.04
CA HIS A 49 8.93 -13.00 -1.91
C HIS A 49 9.70 -13.47 -0.67
N ASP A 50 9.35 -14.62 -0.11
CA ASP A 50 10.10 -15.28 0.99
C ASP A 50 11.07 -16.32 0.41
N ARG A 51 12.17 -15.85 -0.19
CA ARG A 51 13.19 -16.70 -0.85
C ARG A 51 13.82 -17.70 0.11
N ARG A 52 14.09 -17.29 1.35
CA ARG A 52 14.70 -18.15 2.37
C ARG A 52 13.75 -19.29 2.72
N GLY A 53 12.48 -18.97 2.93
CA GLY A 53 11.46 -19.97 3.19
C GLY A 53 11.26 -20.94 2.02
N ALA A 54 11.29 -20.47 0.78
CA ALA A 54 11.14 -21.36 -0.38
C ALA A 54 12.29 -22.37 -0.50
N TRP A 55 13.53 -21.92 -0.29
CA TRP A 55 14.70 -22.81 -0.27
C TRP A 55 14.64 -23.83 0.88
N LEU A 56 14.14 -23.44 2.05
CA LEU A 56 13.95 -24.38 3.16
C LEU A 56 12.99 -25.52 2.80
N PHE A 57 11.87 -25.21 2.12
CA PHE A 57 10.95 -26.25 1.63
C PHE A 57 11.63 -27.18 0.64
N ARG A 58 12.35 -26.64 -0.35
CA ARG A 58 13.07 -27.43 -1.37
C ARG A 58 14.12 -28.35 -0.75
N LEU A 59 14.95 -27.82 0.15
CA LEU A 59 15.99 -28.58 0.82
C LEU A 59 15.38 -29.64 1.72
N ALA A 60 14.34 -29.33 2.49
CA ALA A 60 13.66 -30.31 3.33
C ALA A 60 12.98 -31.40 2.49
N THR A 61 12.35 -31.07 1.37
CA THR A 61 11.80 -32.05 0.44
C THR A 61 12.91 -32.93 -0.16
N ALA A 62 14.01 -32.34 -0.61
CA ALA A 62 15.15 -33.09 -1.13
C ALA A 62 15.75 -34.03 -0.06
N SER A 63 15.92 -33.55 1.18
CA SER A 63 16.41 -34.35 2.30
C SER A 63 15.45 -35.48 2.67
N SER A 64 14.13 -35.24 2.64
CA SER A 64 13.11 -36.26 2.90
C SER A 64 13.16 -37.38 1.84
N VAL A 65 13.28 -37.02 0.56
CA VAL A 65 13.41 -37.98 -0.54
C VAL A 65 14.73 -38.73 -0.46
N ALA A 66 15.85 -38.03 -0.22
CA ALA A 66 17.17 -38.67 -0.08
C ALA A 66 17.20 -39.66 1.09
N ALA A 67 16.61 -39.31 2.23
CA ALA A 67 16.49 -40.21 3.38
C ALA A 67 15.65 -41.45 3.04
N ALA A 68 14.52 -41.29 2.33
CA ALA A 68 13.71 -42.41 1.90
C ALA A 68 14.44 -43.35 0.92
N LEU A 69 15.17 -42.79 -0.05
CA LEU A 69 15.97 -43.56 -1.03
C LEU A 69 17.13 -44.32 -0.37
N ALA A 70 17.69 -43.77 0.72
CA ALA A 70 18.72 -44.45 1.52
C ALA A 70 18.15 -45.53 2.47
N GLY A 71 16.85 -45.83 2.39
CA GLY A 71 16.16 -46.80 3.26
C GLY A 71 15.69 -46.23 4.60
N GLY A 72 15.96 -44.96 4.88
CA GLY A 72 15.55 -44.23 6.08
C GLY A 72 14.12 -43.71 6.00
N LEU A 73 13.13 -44.61 5.95
CA LEU A 73 11.71 -44.22 5.87
C LEU A 73 11.23 -43.43 7.09
N VAL A 74 11.70 -43.77 8.29
CA VAL A 74 11.35 -43.04 9.53
C VAL A 74 11.86 -41.59 9.51
N PRO A 75 13.17 -41.31 9.34
CA PRO A 75 13.64 -39.93 9.29
C PRO A 75 13.08 -39.17 8.08
N GLY A 76 12.95 -39.82 6.91
CA GLY A 76 12.32 -39.21 5.73
C GLY A 76 10.87 -38.81 5.98
N GLY A 77 10.10 -39.69 6.65
CA GLY A 77 8.72 -39.46 7.04
C GLY A 77 8.54 -38.35 8.08
N LEU A 78 9.44 -38.25 9.07
CA LEU A 78 9.42 -37.15 10.04
C LEU A 78 9.64 -35.79 9.38
N ILE A 79 10.57 -35.70 8.42
CA ILE A 79 10.79 -34.47 7.66
C ILE A 79 9.55 -34.14 6.81
N ALA A 80 8.96 -35.13 6.14
CA ALA A 80 7.74 -34.94 5.37
C ALA A 80 6.57 -34.47 6.24
N LEU A 81 6.40 -35.03 7.44
CA LEU A 81 5.40 -34.59 8.40
C LEU A 81 5.63 -33.14 8.83
N GLY A 82 6.88 -32.77 9.11
CA GLY A 82 7.27 -31.38 9.41
C GLY A 82 6.91 -30.41 8.29
N LEU A 83 7.11 -30.81 7.03
CA LEU A 83 6.71 -30.01 5.86
C LEU A 83 5.19 -29.82 5.78
N VAL A 84 4.40 -30.86 6.06
CA VAL A 84 2.93 -30.78 6.07
C VAL A 84 2.45 -29.82 7.17
N ILE A 85 3.01 -29.94 8.37
CA ILE A 85 2.69 -29.02 9.49
C ILE A 85 3.05 -27.58 9.11
N ALA A 86 4.23 -27.36 8.51
CA ALA A 86 4.66 -26.03 8.06
C ALA A 86 3.74 -25.47 6.97
N ALA A 87 3.26 -26.31 6.04
CA ALA A 87 2.31 -25.90 5.01
C ALA A 87 0.94 -25.53 5.60
N ALA A 88 0.44 -26.30 6.57
CA ALA A 88 -0.80 -25.98 7.28
C ALA A 88 -0.70 -24.65 8.05
N PHE A 89 0.44 -24.41 8.68
CA PHE A 89 0.72 -23.14 9.34
C PHE A 89 0.80 -21.96 8.37
N ASP A 90 1.40 -22.17 7.19
CA ASP A 90 1.41 -21.15 6.13
C ASP A 90 -0.01 -20.86 5.61
N LEU A 91 -0.88 -21.86 5.52
CA LEU A 91 -2.29 -21.66 5.15
C LEU A 91 -3.01 -20.73 6.15
N ALA A 92 -2.83 -20.96 7.45
CA ALA A 92 -3.42 -20.12 8.49
C ALA A 92 -2.90 -18.68 8.48
N ARG A 93 -1.70 -18.44 7.94
CA ARG A 93 -1.05 -17.12 7.90
C ARG A 93 -1.01 -16.48 6.52
N VAL A 94 -1.61 -17.11 5.50
CA VAL A 94 -1.50 -16.66 4.11
C VAL A 94 -2.06 -15.25 3.95
N ASP A 95 -3.18 -14.94 4.61
CA ASP A 95 -3.85 -13.64 4.52
C ASP A 95 -2.97 -12.53 5.11
N ALA A 96 -2.41 -12.75 6.29
CA ALA A 96 -1.49 -11.80 6.93
C ALA A 96 -0.24 -11.56 6.08
N ARG A 97 0.33 -12.62 5.47
CA ARG A 97 1.49 -12.50 4.58
C ARG A 97 1.14 -11.74 3.30
N VAL A 98 0.02 -12.05 2.66
CA VAL A 98 -0.44 -11.34 1.45
C VAL A 98 -0.67 -9.86 1.75
N ALA A 99 -1.30 -9.54 2.88
CA ALA A 99 -1.51 -8.16 3.31
C ALA A 99 -0.18 -7.43 3.52
N ALA A 100 0.80 -8.07 4.18
CA ALA A 100 2.13 -7.49 4.39
C ALA A 100 2.88 -7.23 3.08
N VAL A 101 2.86 -8.19 2.14
CA VAL A 101 3.49 -8.05 0.82
C VAL A 101 2.81 -6.94 0.02
N ASN A 102 1.48 -6.92 -0.01
CA ASN A 102 0.71 -5.90 -0.72
C ASN A 102 0.94 -4.50 -0.12
N ARG A 103 1.08 -4.38 1.21
CA ARG A 103 1.45 -3.11 1.86
C ARG A 103 2.82 -2.62 1.40
N ARG A 104 3.81 -3.51 1.30
CA ARG A 104 5.16 -3.17 0.79
C ARG A 104 5.12 -2.74 -0.67
N LEU A 105 4.38 -3.46 -1.52
CA LEU A 105 4.21 -3.11 -2.93
C LEU A 105 3.55 -1.74 -3.12
N ARG A 106 2.50 -1.44 -2.33
CA ARG A 106 1.88 -0.10 -2.31
C ARG A 106 2.91 0.97 -2.00
N MET A 107 3.65 0.80 -0.91
CA MET A 107 4.67 1.75 -0.50
C MET A 107 5.72 1.97 -1.59
N GLN A 108 6.21 0.89 -2.21
CA GLN A 108 7.21 0.95 -3.27
C GLN A 108 6.68 1.69 -4.50
N VAL A 109 5.45 1.42 -4.93
CA VAL A 109 4.86 2.09 -6.09
C VAL A 109 4.68 3.58 -5.82
N TYR A 110 4.11 3.97 -4.68
CA TYR A 110 3.93 5.38 -4.35
C TYR A 110 5.28 6.10 -4.24
N MET A 111 6.24 5.55 -3.51
CA MET A 111 7.57 6.18 -3.33
C MET A 111 8.43 6.21 -4.60
N SER A 112 8.06 5.46 -5.65
CA SER A 112 8.75 5.45 -6.95
C SER A 112 8.18 6.44 -7.97
N GLN A 113 7.15 7.22 -7.61
CA GLN A 113 6.59 8.24 -8.51
C GLN A 113 7.54 9.44 -8.56
N THR A 114 8.27 9.57 -9.67
CA THR A 114 9.25 10.65 -9.93
C THR A 114 8.80 11.66 -10.98
N GLU A 115 7.64 11.48 -11.61
CA GLU A 115 7.06 12.52 -12.46
C GLU A 115 6.41 13.57 -11.55
N GLY A 116 7.22 14.56 -11.18
CA GLY A 116 6.77 15.70 -10.42
C GLY A 116 5.72 16.52 -11.17
N ALA A 117 5.02 17.35 -10.41
CA ALA A 117 3.89 18.13 -10.87
C ALA A 117 4.17 18.86 -12.21
N PRO A 118 3.18 18.94 -13.12
CA PRO A 118 3.32 19.64 -14.39
C PRO A 118 3.93 21.03 -14.19
N ARG A 119 4.80 21.47 -15.10
CA ARG A 119 5.43 22.79 -15.02
C ARG A 119 4.35 23.87 -14.89
N GLY A 120 4.33 24.56 -13.75
CA GLY A 120 3.33 25.59 -13.45
C GLY A 120 2.17 25.15 -12.54
N PHE A 121 2.18 23.91 -12.02
CA PHE A 121 1.18 23.46 -11.06
C PHE A 121 1.36 24.18 -9.72
N ARG A 122 0.46 25.12 -9.41
CA ARG A 122 0.30 25.68 -8.06
C ARG A 122 -0.60 24.74 -7.26
N GLY A 123 0.00 23.95 -6.37
CA GLY A 123 -0.76 23.27 -5.33
C GLY A 123 -1.47 24.31 -4.45
N HIS A 124 -2.71 24.05 -4.07
CA HIS A 124 -3.36 24.77 -2.98
C HIS A 124 -2.79 24.23 -1.66
N TYR A 125 -1.62 24.74 -1.27
CA TYR A 125 -1.09 24.51 0.07
C TYR A 125 -1.78 25.51 1.01
N THR A 126 -2.64 25.01 1.90
CA THR A 126 -3.21 25.79 3.03
C THR A 126 -2.45 25.58 4.33
N ASP A 127 -1.16 25.22 4.26
CA ASP A 127 -0.34 25.04 5.45
C ASP A 127 0.63 26.22 5.62
N GLU A 128 0.18 27.28 6.29
CA GLU A 128 1.05 28.09 7.12
C GLU A 128 0.41 28.33 8.49
N PRO A 129 1.03 27.84 9.59
CA PRO A 129 0.89 28.44 10.90
C PRO A 129 2.07 29.40 11.17
N GLN A 130 1.77 30.70 11.02
CA GLN A 130 2.24 31.88 11.79
C GLN A 130 3.75 32.20 11.97
N ALA A 131 4.06 33.50 11.71
CA ALA A 131 4.63 34.49 12.65
C ALA A 131 5.88 35.24 12.16
N GLY A 132 5.72 36.55 11.93
CA GLY A 132 6.76 37.55 12.17
C GLY A 132 7.55 38.06 10.96
N SER A 133 7.05 39.10 10.30
CA SER A 133 7.92 40.14 9.72
C SER A 133 7.23 41.50 9.77
N THR A 134 7.63 42.31 10.75
CA THR A 134 7.47 43.76 10.75
C THR A 134 8.08 44.33 9.48
N GLY A 135 7.24 44.85 8.60
CA GLY A 135 7.63 45.57 7.39
C GLY A 135 6.62 46.66 7.11
N SER A 136 6.96 47.89 7.47
CA SER A 136 6.28 49.11 7.06
C SER A 136 6.32 49.23 5.53
N GLY A 137 5.17 49.44 4.91
CA GLY A 137 5.04 49.63 3.47
C GLY A 137 3.58 49.78 3.09
N ASP A 138 3.19 51.02 2.79
CA ASP A 138 1.91 51.38 2.19
C ASP A 138 1.65 50.54 0.93
N ASP A 139 0.58 49.75 0.94
CA ASP A 139 -0.18 49.42 -0.27
C ASP A 139 -1.55 48.81 0.10
N ALA A 140 -2.50 49.71 0.31
CA ALA A 140 -3.91 49.40 0.33
C ALA A 140 -4.39 49.18 -1.10
N SER A 141 -4.49 47.93 -1.56
CA SER A 141 -5.51 47.48 -2.56
C SER A 141 -5.27 46.05 -3.03
N HIS A 142 -5.45 45.07 -2.15
CA HIS A 142 -6.05 43.77 -2.47
C HIS A 142 -6.29 43.07 -1.13
N ALA A 143 -7.38 43.46 -0.46
CA ALA A 143 -7.85 42.75 0.72
C ALA A 143 -8.11 41.29 0.31
N ALA A 144 -7.22 40.40 0.72
CA ALA A 144 -7.38 38.97 0.58
C ALA A 144 -8.71 38.58 1.24
N GLU A 145 -9.71 38.29 0.41
CA GLU A 145 -10.98 37.72 0.87
C GLU A 145 -10.65 36.44 1.64
N ARG A 146 -10.80 36.52 2.96
CA ARG A 146 -10.62 35.36 3.83
C ARG A 146 -11.59 34.27 3.34
N PRO A 147 -11.12 33.02 3.13
CA PRO A 147 -12.02 31.94 2.77
C PRO A 147 -13.07 31.79 3.87
N VAL A 148 -14.35 31.88 3.46
CA VAL A 148 -15.52 31.86 4.33
C VAL A 148 -15.47 30.61 5.21
N SER A 149 -15.56 30.78 6.52
CA SER A 149 -15.44 29.67 7.46
C SER A 149 -16.59 28.68 7.29
N PHE A 150 -16.38 27.41 7.64
CA PHE A 150 -17.42 26.37 7.52
C PHE A 150 -18.72 26.75 8.28
N ALA A 151 -18.59 27.44 9.40
CA ALA A 151 -19.71 27.95 10.19
C ALA A 151 -20.52 29.04 9.46
N GLU A 152 -19.84 29.90 8.69
CA GLU A 152 -20.48 30.92 7.86
C GLU A 152 -21.12 30.30 6.61
N GLN A 153 -20.48 29.29 6.01
CA GLN A 153 -21.07 28.53 4.90
C GLN A 153 -22.36 27.80 5.33
N GLU A 154 -22.36 27.20 6.52
CA GLU A 154 -23.56 26.54 7.06
C GLU A 154 -24.68 27.54 7.35
N LYS A 155 -24.37 28.72 7.92
CA LYS A 155 -25.34 29.81 8.10
C LYS A 155 -25.92 30.28 6.77
N MET A 156 -25.07 30.45 5.75
CA MET A 156 -25.49 30.89 4.42
C MET A 156 -26.40 29.86 3.76
N LEU A 157 -26.07 28.56 3.86
CA LEU A 157 -26.91 27.47 3.36
C LEU A 157 -28.27 27.41 4.08
N ARG A 158 -28.30 27.61 5.40
CA ARG A 158 -29.56 27.66 6.16
C ARG A 158 -30.43 28.85 5.74
N HIS A 159 -29.83 30.01 5.50
CA HIS A 159 -30.55 31.18 4.99
C HIS A 159 -31.14 30.94 3.58
N LEU A 160 -30.37 30.33 2.68
CA LEU A 160 -30.84 30.00 1.33
C LEU A 160 -31.96 28.95 1.36
N ALA A 161 -31.86 27.94 2.23
CA ALA A 161 -32.90 26.94 2.41
C ALA A 161 -34.21 27.53 2.94
N GLN A 162 -34.13 28.48 3.88
CA GLN A 162 -35.30 29.20 4.40
C GLN A 162 -35.91 30.15 3.36
N ALA A 163 -35.08 30.83 2.56
CA ALA A 163 -35.55 31.70 1.48
C ALA A 163 -36.27 30.89 0.38
N ARG A 164 -35.76 29.70 0.04
CA ARG A 164 -36.38 28.79 -0.94
C ARG A 164 -37.72 28.24 -0.47
N ARG A 165 -37.91 28.06 0.85
CA ARG A 165 -39.17 27.59 1.45
C ARG A 165 -40.24 28.67 1.55
N LYS A 166 -39.87 29.96 1.45
CA LYS A 166 -40.79 31.11 1.50
C LYS A 166 -41.20 31.66 0.13
N ARG A 167 -40.65 31.12 -0.97
CA ARG A 167 -41.14 31.41 -2.32
C ARG A 167 -42.34 30.48 -2.60
N PRO A 168 -43.56 31.01 -2.80
CA PRO A 168 -44.74 30.20 -3.13
C PRO A 168 -44.62 29.53 -4.50
#